data_AF-A0A2Z3I3H9-F1
#
_entry.id   AF-A0A2Z3I3H9-F1
#
_cell.length_a   1.000
_cell.length_b   1.000
_cell.length_c   1.000
_cell.angle_alpha   90.00
_cell.angle_beta   90.00
_cell.angle_gamma   90.00
#
_symmetry.space_group_name_H-M   'P 1'
#
loop_
_entity.id
_entity.type
_entity.pdbx_description
1 polymer ?
#
loop_
_entity_poly.entity_id
_entity_poly.type
_entity_poly.pdbx_seq_one_letter_code
_entity_poly.pdbx_strand_id
1 'polypeptide(L)'
;MNASSPNDLRQVLAKAICTLPSPNDLRLVAQRFVDHAVEPRLSTAEADMLAQDLGYTDLESFCRDVQLPEHIIERWKRFGISSEMGQVLAFFVLQRKRVRDAVDEFESTRNVGLDDFFEERGLV
;
A
#
# COMPACT_ATOMS: atom_id res chain seq x y z
N MET A 1 31.14 0.83 4.60
CA MET A 1 29.73 1.10 4.93
C MET A 1 29.66 1.32 6.44
N ASN A 2 29.71 2.57 6.89
CA ASN A 2 29.79 2.87 8.32
C ASN A 2 28.39 2.82 8.93
N ALA A 3 28.21 1.95 9.93
CA ALA A 3 27.02 1.90 10.75
C ALA A 3 26.84 3.28 11.41
N SER A 4 25.74 3.97 11.06
CA SER A 4 25.36 5.24 11.68
C SER A 4 25.28 5.03 13.19
N SER A 5 26.16 5.67 13.95
CA SER A 5 26.24 5.44 15.38
C SER A 5 24.98 6.01 16.05
N PRO A 6 24.51 5.45 17.20
CA PRO A 6 23.36 5.98 17.92
C PRO A 6 23.51 7.46 18.30
N ASN A 7 24.75 7.94 18.45
CA ASN A 7 25.06 9.35 18.72
C ASN A 7 24.84 10.25 17.50
N ASP A 8 25.10 9.78 16.29
CA ASP A 8 24.85 10.55 15.06
C ASP A 8 23.35 10.78 14.87
N LEU A 9 22.52 9.76 15.12
CA LEU A 9 21.06 9.89 15.07
C LEU A 9 20.54 10.89 16.10
N ARG A 10 21.07 10.85 17.33
CA ARG A 10 20.71 11.82 18.38
C ARG A 10 21.07 13.25 18.01
N GLN A 11 22.24 13.47 17.39
CA GLN A 11 22.66 14.79 16.95
C GLN A 11 21.84 15.31 15.77
N VAL A 12 21.51 14.45 14.80
CA VAL A 12 20.64 14.81 13.67
C VAL A 12 19.23 15.16 14.16
N LEU A 13 18.66 14.37 15.07
CA LEU A 13 17.37 14.64 15.69
C LEU A 13 17.39 15.94 16.51
N ALA A 14 18.42 16.16 17.33
CA ALA A 14 18.57 17.39 18.10
C ALA A 14 18.69 18.62 17.19
N LYS A 15 19.46 18.52 16.11
CA LYS A 15 19.60 19.59 15.12
C LYS A 15 18.28 19.87 14.40
N ALA A 16 17.56 18.83 13.99
CA ALA A 16 16.25 18.96 13.37
C ALA A 16 15.25 19.65 14.31
N ILE A 17 15.20 19.24 15.59
CA ILE A 17 14.34 19.82 16.62
C ILE A 17 14.65 21.31 16.85
N CYS A 18 15.93 21.68 16.94
CA CYS A 18 16.34 23.07 17.16
C CYS A 18 16.11 23.99 15.95
N THR A 19 15.87 23.44 14.76
CA THR A 19 15.53 24.20 13.55
C THR A 19 14.02 24.36 13.32
N LEU A 20 13.17 23.74 14.14
CA LEU A 20 11.72 23.82 13.97
C LEU A 20 11.19 25.15 14.54
N PRO A 21 10.52 25.98 13.72
CA PRO A 21 10.16 27.35 14.11
C PRO A 21 8.99 27.43 15.12
N SER A 22 8.23 26.35 15.34
CA SER A 22 7.12 26.35 16.30
C SER A 22 6.88 25.01 17.03
N PRO A 23 6.22 25.01 18.20
CA PRO A 23 5.78 23.80 18.90
C PRO A 23 4.87 22.88 18.09
N ASN A 24 4.13 23.42 17.11
CA ASN A 24 3.29 22.63 16.20
C ASN A 24 4.13 21.81 15.22
N ASP A 25 5.28 22.34 14.78
CA ASP A 25 6.21 21.62 13.91
C ASP A 25 6.90 20.47 14.66
N LEU A 26 7.18 20.68 15.95
CA LEU A 26 7.68 19.64 16.87
C LEU A 26 6.67 18.49 17.02
N ARG A 27 5.38 18.81 17.21
CA ARG A 27 4.30 17.82 17.23
C ARG A 27 4.20 17.07 15.91
N LEU A 28 4.31 17.77 14.78
CA LEU A 28 4.25 17.15 13.45
C LEU A 28 5.42 16.19 13.22
N VAL A 29 6.63 16.56 13.62
CA VAL A 29 7.82 15.69 13.51
C VAL A 29 7.70 14.48 14.44
N ALA A 30 7.21 14.68 15.67
CA ALA A 30 6.96 13.59 16.61
C ALA A 30 5.89 12.62 16.07
N GLN A 31 4.79 13.14 15.53
CA GLN A 31 3.73 12.33 14.91
C GLN A 31 4.28 11.52 13.74
N ARG A 32 4.99 12.16 12.79
CA ARG A 32 5.62 11.45 11.67
C ARG A 32 6.63 10.39 12.11
N PHE A 33 7.36 10.65 13.20
CA PHE A 33 8.26 9.67 13.76
C PHE A 33 7.49 8.47 14.34
N VAL A 34 6.41 8.72 15.09
CA VAL A 34 5.55 7.66 15.62
C VAL A 34 4.90 6.86 14.49
N ASP A 35 4.25 7.52 13.53
CA ASP A 35 3.57 6.91 12.39
C ASP A 35 4.54 6.07 11.52
N HIS A 36 5.81 6.48 11.43
CA HIS A 36 6.79 5.80 10.58
C HIS A 36 7.71 4.82 11.31
N ALA A 37 7.95 5.00 12.61
CA ALA A 37 8.94 4.22 13.38
C ALA A 37 8.34 3.39 14.52
N VAL A 38 7.12 3.69 14.97
CA VAL A 38 6.49 3.02 16.13
C VAL A 38 5.28 2.20 15.71
N GLU A 39 4.47 2.68 14.77
CA GLU A 39 3.32 1.90 14.31
C GLU A 39 3.76 0.66 13.50
N PRO A 40 3.20 -0.53 13.80
CA PRO A 40 3.52 -1.74 13.07
C PRO A 40 3.16 -1.57 11.60
N ARG A 41 4.18 -1.68 10.75
CA ARG A 41 3.98 -1.76 9.31
C ARG A 41 3.54 -3.16 8.94
N LEU A 42 2.70 -3.23 7.90
CA LEU A 42 2.44 -4.50 7.25
C LEU A 42 3.75 -4.96 6.61
N SER A 43 4.17 -6.18 6.91
CA SER A 43 5.43 -6.73 6.41
C SER A 43 5.42 -6.80 4.89
N THR A 44 6.60 -6.89 4.28
CA THR A 44 6.74 -7.00 2.82
C THR A 44 6.04 -8.27 2.30
N ALA A 45 6.17 -9.38 3.03
CA ALA A 45 5.52 -10.63 2.68
C ALA A 45 3.97 -10.52 2.72
N GLU A 46 3.43 -9.84 3.73
CA GLU A 46 1.99 -9.56 3.80
C GLU A 46 1.52 -8.60 2.70
N ALA A 47 2.34 -7.61 2.35
CA ALA A 47 2.04 -6.71 1.24
C ALA A 47 2.10 -7.43 -0.12
N ASP A 48 3.01 -8.37 -0.31
CA ASP A 48 3.08 -9.24 -1.49
C ASP A 48 1.83 -10.12 -1.60
N MET A 49 1.35 -10.69 -0.50
CA MET A 49 0.10 -11.46 -0.49
C MET A 49 -1.10 -10.60 -0.94
N LEU A 50 -1.21 -9.36 -0.44
CA LEU A 50 -2.26 -8.44 -0.88
C LEU A 50 -2.15 -8.11 -2.39
N ALA A 51 -0.94 -7.92 -2.90
CA ALA A 51 -0.73 -7.69 -4.33
C ALA A 51 -1.14 -8.92 -5.18
N GLN A 52 -0.87 -10.12 -4.70
CA GLN A 52 -1.28 -11.38 -5.34
C GLN A 52 -2.80 -11.56 -5.35
N ASP A 53 -3.48 -11.21 -4.27
CA ASP A 53 -4.94 -11.24 -4.22
C ASP A 53 -5.58 -10.21 -5.18
N LEU A 54 -4.88 -9.11 -5.48
CA LEU A 54 -5.25 -8.15 -6.52
C LEU A 54 -4.97 -8.65 -7.94
N GLY A 55 -4.17 -9.70 -8.10
CA GLY A 55 -3.83 -10.31 -9.39
C GLY A 55 -2.44 -9.95 -9.93
N TYR A 56 -1.57 -9.36 -9.10
CA TYR A 56 -0.18 -9.07 -9.46
C TYR A 56 0.76 -10.17 -8.96
N THR A 57 1.93 -10.31 -9.57
CA THR A 57 2.92 -11.32 -9.13
C THR A 57 3.49 -11.00 -7.74
N ASP A 58 3.76 -9.72 -7.50
CA ASP A 58 4.38 -9.18 -6.29
C ASP A 58 4.03 -7.69 -6.10
N LEU A 59 4.39 -7.13 -4.94
CA LEU A 59 4.17 -5.73 -4.60
C LEU A 59 4.86 -4.79 -5.58
N GLU A 60 6.03 -5.15 -6.12
CA GLU A 60 6.77 -4.30 -7.06
C GLU A 60 6.01 -4.16 -8.38
N SER A 61 5.48 -5.25 -8.92
CA SER A 61 4.69 -5.29 -10.15
C SER A 61 3.44 -4.42 -10.00
N PHE A 62 2.74 -4.52 -8.88
CA PHE A 62 1.62 -3.63 -8.53
C PHE A 62 2.07 -2.16 -8.52
N CYS A 63 3.15 -1.84 -7.79
CA CYS A 63 3.61 -0.47 -7.64
C CYS A 63 4.04 0.17 -8.97
N ARG A 64 4.64 -0.61 -9.89
CA ARG A 64 5.03 -0.14 -11.22
C ARG A 64 3.81 0.13 -12.11
N ASP A 65 2.81 -0.74 -12.04
CA ASP A 65 1.57 -0.58 -12.81
C ASP A 65 0.78 0.67 -12.39
N VAL A 66 0.66 0.92 -11.08
CA VAL A 66 0.03 2.14 -10.55
C VAL A 66 0.95 3.38 -10.61
N GLN A 67 2.13 3.26 -11.24
CA GLN A 67 3.08 4.34 -11.48
C GLN A 67 3.56 5.05 -10.21
N LEU A 68 3.79 4.30 -9.13
CA LEU A 68 4.39 4.88 -7.93
C LEU A 68 5.83 5.33 -8.21
N PRO A 69 6.28 6.47 -7.65
CA PRO A 69 7.67 6.89 -7.78
C PRO A 69 8.65 5.84 -7.23
N GLU A 70 9.78 5.63 -7.90
CA GLU A 70 10.75 4.56 -7.56
C GLU A 70 11.18 4.58 -6.08
N HIS A 71 11.37 5.76 -5.51
CA HIS A 71 11.75 5.91 -4.10
C HIS A 71 10.68 5.40 -3.11
N ILE A 72 9.41 5.37 -3.51
CA ILE A 72 8.30 4.80 -2.73
C ILE A 72 8.34 3.28 -2.82
N ILE A 73 8.56 2.74 -4.04
CA ILE A 73 8.67 1.30 -4.29
C ILE A 73 9.79 0.71 -3.43
N GLU A 74 10.99 1.29 -3.51
CA GLU A 74 12.15 0.86 -2.74
C GLU A 74 11.90 0.94 -1.23
N ARG A 75 11.21 1.99 -0.77
CA ARG A 75 10.86 2.15 0.64
C ARG A 75 9.88 1.08 1.11
N TRP A 76 8.86 0.76 0.32
CA TRP A 76 7.87 -0.27 0.66
C TRP A 76 8.47 -1.67 0.61
N LYS A 77 9.33 -1.97 -0.36
CA LYS A 77 10.10 -3.22 -0.42
C LYS A 77 11.04 -3.40 0.77
N ARG A 78 11.57 -2.30 1.32
CA ARG A 78 12.52 -2.36 2.43
C ARG A 78 11.88 -2.36 3.81
N PHE A 79 10.81 -1.59 3.98
CA PHE A 79 10.24 -1.32 5.30
C PHE A 79 8.80 -1.80 5.44
N GLY A 80 8.20 -2.36 4.39
CA GLY A 80 6.77 -2.63 4.36
C GLY A 80 5.94 -1.36 4.17
N ILE A 81 4.63 -1.57 4.10
CA ILE A 81 3.64 -0.51 3.90
C ILE A 81 3.04 -0.06 5.24
N SER A 82 2.53 1.17 5.29
CA SER A 82 1.83 1.63 6.50
C SER A 82 0.56 0.81 6.73
N SER A 83 0.12 0.76 7.98
CA SER A 83 -1.07 0.00 8.39
C SER A 83 -2.32 0.48 7.63
N GLU A 84 -2.47 1.79 7.43
CA GLU A 84 -3.60 2.41 6.73
C GLU A 84 -3.58 2.08 5.24
N MET A 85 -2.40 2.11 4.61
CA MET A 85 -2.29 1.71 3.22
C MET A 85 -2.59 0.21 3.07
N GLY A 86 -2.18 -0.62 4.03
CA GLY A 86 -2.57 -2.03 4.09
C GLY A 86 -4.09 -2.21 4.12
N GLN A 87 -4.81 -1.41 4.91
CA GLN A 87 -6.28 -1.43 4.93
C GLN A 87 -6.89 -1.00 3.59
N VAL A 88 -6.31 -0.01 2.91
CA VAL A 88 -6.75 0.43 1.58
C VAL A 88 -6.56 -0.70 0.55
N LEU A 89 -5.41 -1.37 0.54
CA LEU A 89 -5.18 -2.51 -0.36
C LEU A 89 -6.12 -3.69 -0.05
N ALA A 90 -6.33 -4.00 1.23
CA ALA A 90 -7.28 -5.02 1.65
C ALA A 90 -8.72 -4.69 1.21
N PHE A 91 -9.11 -3.41 1.23
CA PHE A 91 -10.40 -2.98 0.70
C PHE A 91 -10.51 -3.24 -0.80
N PHE A 92 -9.47 -2.96 -1.59
CA PHE A 92 -9.48 -3.27 -3.02
C PHE A 92 -9.58 -4.77 -3.30
N VAL A 93 -8.88 -5.61 -2.51
CA VAL A 93 -9.01 -7.08 -2.58
C VAL A 93 -10.46 -7.50 -2.33
N LEU A 94 -11.09 -6.94 -1.30
CA LEU A 94 -12.49 -7.22 -0.98
C LEU A 94 -13.44 -6.81 -2.11
N GLN A 95 -13.23 -5.62 -2.72
CA GLN A 95 -14.06 -5.19 -3.85
C GLN A 95 -13.90 -6.10 -5.06
N ARG A 96 -12.66 -6.47 -5.40
CA ARG A 96 -12.38 -7.41 -6.49
C ARG A 96 -13.08 -8.75 -6.27
N LYS A 97 -13.03 -9.28 -5.05
CA LYS A 97 -13.74 -10.50 -4.68
C LYS A 97 -15.24 -10.37 -4.85
N ARG A 98 -15.85 -9.29 -4.36
CA ARG A 98 -17.31 -9.05 -4.51
C ARG A 98 -17.73 -8.96 -5.97
N VAL A 99 -16.93 -8.31 -6.82
CA VAL A 99 -17.19 -8.26 -8.26
C VAL A 99 -17.12 -9.66 -8.86
N ARG A 100 -16.09 -10.44 -8.55
CA ARG A 100 -15.99 -11.83 -9.01
C ARG A 100 -17.19 -12.66 -8.55
N ASP A 101 -17.54 -12.60 -7.27
CA ASP A 101 -18.67 -13.36 -6.72
C ASP A 101 -19.98 -12.98 -7.44
N ALA A 102 -20.19 -11.69 -7.75
CA ALA A 102 -21.36 -11.22 -8.49
C ALA A 102 -21.36 -11.67 -9.96
N VAL A 103 -20.18 -11.74 -10.59
CA VAL A 103 -19.99 -12.29 -11.95
C VAL A 103 -20.33 -13.77 -11.97
N ASP A 104 -19.78 -14.55 -11.03
CA ASP A 104 -20.03 -15.99 -10.91
C ASP A 104 -21.52 -16.27 -10.63
N GLU A 105 -22.17 -15.45 -9.79
CA GLU A 105 -23.62 -15.53 -9.53
C GLU A 105 -24.45 -15.24 -10.79
N PHE A 106 -24.05 -14.22 -11.55
CA PHE A 106 -24.72 -13.88 -12.80
C PHE A 106 -24.64 -15.03 -13.81
N GLU A 107 -23.45 -15.57 -14.04
CA GLU A 107 -23.22 -16.64 -15.00
C GLU A 107 -23.95 -17.92 -14.61
N SER A 108 -23.89 -18.31 -13.34
CA SER A 108 -24.59 -19.50 -12.82
C SER A 108 -26.12 -19.39 -12.89
N THR A 109 -26.67 -18.19 -12.76
CA THR A 109 -28.13 -17.97 -12.83
C THR A 109 -28.64 -17.90 -14.26
N ARG A 110 -27.86 -17.30 -15.18
CA ARG A 110 -28.29 -17.02 -16.55
C ARG A 110 -27.91 -18.12 -17.54
N ASN A 111 -26.95 -19.00 -17.21
CA ASN A 111 -26.35 -19.97 -18.15
C ASN A 111 -25.81 -19.33 -19.45
N VAL A 112 -25.50 -18.04 -19.41
CA VAL A 112 -24.91 -17.26 -20.51
C VAL A 112 -23.71 -16.53 -19.93
N GLY A 113 -22.57 -16.58 -20.63
CA GLY A 113 -21.36 -15.87 -20.21
C GLY A 113 -21.59 -14.36 -20.20
N LEU A 114 -20.86 -13.64 -19.36
CA LEU A 114 -21.01 -12.19 -19.25
C LEU A 114 -20.66 -11.46 -20.55
N ASP A 115 -19.68 -11.96 -21.29
CA ASP A 115 -19.28 -11.44 -22.60
C ASP A 115 -20.41 -11.61 -23.62
N ASP A 116 -20.98 -12.82 -23.73
CA ASP A 116 -22.12 -13.11 -24.61
C ASP A 116 -23.32 -12.20 -24.29
N PHE A 117 -23.60 -11.97 -23.00
CA PHE A 117 -24.69 -11.10 -22.55
C PHE A 117 -24.48 -9.64 -22.97
N PHE A 118 -23.24 -9.14 -22.95
CA PHE A 118 -22.94 -7.78 -23.38
C PHE A 118 -22.94 -7.64 -24.90
N GLU A 119 -22.43 -8.64 -25.64
CA GLU A 119 -22.48 -8.69 -27.10
C GLU A 119 -23.93 -8.68 -27.62
N GLU A 120 -24.80 -9.49 -27.03
CA GLU A 120 -26.24 -9.53 -27.38
C GLU A 120 -26.94 -8.17 -27.21
N ARG A 121 -26.39 -7.29 -26.37
CA ARG A 121 -26.92 -5.95 -26.10
C ARG A 121 -26.15 -4.82 -26.79
N GLY A 122 -25.12 -5.14 -27.56
CA GLY A 122 -24.28 -4.16 -28.27
C GLY A 122 -23.56 -3.19 -27.33
N LEU A 123 -23.16 -3.66 -26.15
CA LEU A 123 -22.47 -2.86 -25.13
C LEU A 123 -20.95 -2.99 -25.18
N VAL A 124 -20.44 -3.97 -25.93
CA VAL A 124 -19.02 -4.21 -26.25
C VAL A 124 -18.92 -4.60 -27.72
#